data_AF-J2USC2-F1
#
_entry.id   AF-J2USC2-F1
#
_cell.length_a   1.000
_cell.length_b   1.000
_cell.length_c   1.000
_cell.angle_alpha   90.00
_cell.angle_beta   90.00
_cell.angle_gamma   90.00
#
_symmetry.space_group_name_H-M   'P 1'
#
loop_
_entity.id
_entity.type
_entity.pdbx_description
1 polymer ?
#
loop_
_entity_poly.entity_id
_entity_poly.type
_entity_poly.pdbx_seq_one_letter_code
_entity_poly.pdbx_strand_id
1 'polypeptide(L)'
;MQPARERGPSNRGMTTRGPADSRLQLANFGGESDAWLEPMLADFLSLACNVCNAPFGMMTQLHGDLGLQHPFVSVVNGRGDVRNQWWRFAGQNGVSRSAVDFSLCEAAVRRGRNLTEISDLQSDLRFGQSELATSMPHVRFYAAVPLLAENGDALGTLCVMDRTVRTLSAAERDGLQKLARQLEAQFESRRTMQKLEQQTLTDSLTAIGNRRNFDLRLREEWTRHLRNARPLSMLMVDVDYFKQYNDTYGHPAGDALLTQLALVLRSPLRASDFLARYGGDEFALILPDTDEIGAMQVADRIKQAVARVKWPHTDIEVSLGAATVTPSEMCDFHALLAAADKAMYERKHGRAKNNS
;
A
#
# COMPACT_ATOMS: atom_id res chain seq x y z
N MET A 1 56.33 -46.85 41.02
CA MET A 1 55.97 -45.60 41.72
C MET A 1 54.49 -45.29 41.50
N GLN A 2 53.70 -45.32 42.57
CA GLN A 2 52.64 -44.33 42.84
C GLN A 2 53.29 -43.26 43.77
N PRO A 3 52.70 -42.05 44.02
CA PRO A 3 51.27 -41.83 44.27
C PRO A 3 50.61 -40.49 43.82
N ALA A 4 49.29 -40.44 44.06
CA ALA A 4 48.39 -39.28 44.32
C ALA A 4 48.11 -38.27 43.17
N ARG A 5 46.86 -37.93 42.79
CA ARG A 5 45.64 -37.47 43.53
C ARG A 5 45.88 -36.11 44.23
N GLU A 6 44.97 -35.12 44.26
CA GLU A 6 43.52 -35.04 43.98
C GLU A 6 43.21 -33.83 43.03
N ARG A 7 42.02 -33.21 42.86
CA ARG A 7 40.64 -33.33 43.43
C ARG A 7 39.59 -32.81 42.42
N GLY A 8 38.31 -33.18 42.56
CA GLY A 8 37.13 -32.57 41.87
C GLY A 8 36.25 -31.80 42.88
N PRO A 9 34.91 -31.69 42.72
CA PRO A 9 34.05 -31.87 41.53
C PRO A 9 33.05 -30.69 41.34
N SER A 10 32.15 -30.73 40.34
CA SER A 10 30.74 -30.32 40.55
C SER A 10 29.79 -30.90 39.49
N ASN A 11 28.52 -31.07 39.89
CA ASN A 11 27.48 -31.82 39.19
C ASN A 11 26.38 -30.88 38.69
N ARG A 12 25.98 -31.00 37.41
CA ARG A 12 24.75 -30.48 36.76
C ARG A 12 24.81 -30.92 35.29
N GLY A 13 23.78 -31.44 34.66
CA GLY A 13 22.43 -31.73 35.14
C GLY A 13 21.58 -32.04 33.91
N MET A 14 21.31 -33.34 33.69
CA MET A 14 20.54 -33.83 32.55
C MET A 14 19.12 -33.30 32.62
N THR A 15 18.84 -32.22 31.87
CA THR A 15 17.50 -31.63 31.74
C THR A 15 17.02 -31.84 30.32
N THR A 16 16.13 -32.81 30.18
CA THR A 16 15.34 -33.07 28.98
C THR A 16 14.53 -31.82 28.63
N ARG A 17 15.01 -31.01 27.68
CA ARG A 17 14.13 -30.06 27.00
C ARG A 17 13.23 -30.85 26.07
N GLY A 18 11.94 -30.95 26.40
CA GLY A 18 10.92 -31.40 25.46
C GLY A 18 10.87 -30.48 24.23
N PRO A 19 10.22 -30.91 23.13
CA PRO A 19 10.08 -30.09 21.94
C PRO A 19 9.33 -28.80 22.30
N ALA A 20 10.05 -27.67 22.29
CA ALA A 20 9.47 -26.36 22.52
C ALA A 20 8.56 -26.00 21.35
N ASP A 21 7.42 -25.37 21.64
CA ASP A 21 6.45 -24.85 20.67
C ASP A 21 7.13 -24.19 19.46
N SER A 22 7.18 -24.92 18.34
CA SER A 22 7.52 -24.39 17.02
C SER A 22 6.34 -23.59 16.48
N ARG A 23 6.10 -22.42 17.08
CA ARG A 23 5.20 -21.40 16.51
C ARG A 23 5.61 -21.16 15.06
N LEU A 24 4.66 -21.23 14.12
CA LEU A 24 4.88 -20.80 12.75
C LEU A 24 5.40 -19.36 12.77
N GLN A 25 6.66 -19.16 12.36
CA GLN A 25 7.22 -17.83 12.14
C GLN A 25 6.72 -17.30 10.79
N LEU A 26 5.53 -16.70 10.83
CA LEU A 26 4.93 -16.02 9.69
C LEU A 26 5.59 -14.64 9.57
N ALA A 27 6.22 -14.36 8.42
CA ALA A 27 6.99 -13.15 8.21
C ALA A 27 6.07 -11.94 7.98
N ASN A 28 6.11 -10.96 8.88
CA ASN A 28 5.41 -9.69 8.70
C ASN A 28 6.08 -8.84 7.62
N PHE A 29 5.51 -8.85 6.42
CA PHE A 29 5.81 -7.87 5.37
C PHE A 29 4.89 -6.65 5.57
N GLY A 30 5.40 -5.64 6.28
CA GLY A 30 4.67 -4.40 6.54
C GLY A 30 4.73 -3.43 5.35
N GLY A 31 3.57 -3.15 4.76
CA GLY A 31 3.34 -2.04 3.84
C GLY A 31 2.08 -1.30 4.24
N GLU A 32 2.13 0.03 4.33
CA GLU A 32 1.05 0.86 4.90
C GLU A 32 -0.26 0.85 4.10
N SER A 33 -0.24 0.40 2.83
CA SER A 33 -1.40 0.34 1.94
C SER A 33 -2.54 -0.57 2.43
N ASP A 34 -2.21 -1.59 3.21
CA ASP A 34 -3.12 -2.70 3.52
C ASP A 34 -3.67 -2.65 4.95
N ALA A 35 -3.28 -1.66 5.77
CA ALA A 35 -3.59 -1.62 7.20
C ALA A 35 -5.09 -1.63 7.52
N TRP A 36 -5.95 -1.22 6.59
CA TRP A 36 -7.42 -1.27 6.72
C TRP A 36 -8.02 -2.65 6.44
N LEU A 37 -7.31 -3.54 5.74
CA LEU A 37 -7.77 -4.89 5.41
C LEU A 37 -7.69 -5.81 6.63
N GLU A 38 -6.66 -5.68 7.47
CA GLU A 38 -6.40 -6.63 8.57
C GLU A 38 -7.54 -6.71 9.60
N PRO A 39 -8.16 -5.60 10.06
CA PRO A 39 -9.32 -5.68 10.96
C PRO A 39 -10.54 -6.34 10.28
N MET A 40 -10.84 -5.96 9.03
CA MET A 40 -11.94 -6.52 8.27
C MET A 40 -11.76 -8.03 8.07
N LEU A 41 -10.59 -8.47 7.63
CA LEU A 41 -10.28 -9.89 7.43
C LEU A 41 -10.27 -10.66 8.75
N ALA A 42 -9.84 -10.06 9.87
CA ALA A 42 -9.93 -10.67 11.18
C ALA A 42 -11.38 -10.99 11.58
N ASP A 43 -12.32 -10.07 11.35
CA ASP A 43 -13.73 -10.27 11.65
C ASP A 43 -14.34 -11.35 10.75
N PHE A 44 -14.14 -11.25 9.43
CA PHE A 44 -14.66 -12.23 8.46
C PHE A 44 -14.11 -13.64 8.68
N LEU A 45 -12.81 -13.79 8.95
CA LEU A 45 -12.20 -15.10 9.23
C LEU A 45 -12.66 -15.65 10.58
N SER A 46 -12.79 -14.82 11.62
CA SER A 46 -13.33 -15.26 12.91
C SER A 46 -14.78 -15.75 12.76
N LEU A 47 -15.59 -15.03 11.97
CA LEU A 47 -16.97 -15.42 11.69
C LEU A 47 -17.07 -16.70 10.85
N ALA A 48 -16.20 -16.88 9.85
CA ALA A 48 -16.13 -18.12 9.05
C ALA A 48 -15.75 -19.33 9.90
N CYS A 49 -14.73 -19.21 10.77
CA CYS A 49 -14.36 -20.23 11.75
C CYS A 49 -15.52 -20.60 12.67
N ASN A 50 -16.21 -19.60 13.25
CA ASN A 50 -17.34 -19.82 14.16
C ASN A 50 -18.52 -20.49 13.45
N VAL A 51 -18.88 -20.02 12.24
CA VAL A 51 -19.99 -20.57 11.45
C VAL A 51 -19.74 -22.01 11.02
N CYS A 52 -18.48 -22.37 10.70
CA CYS A 52 -18.10 -23.72 10.28
C CYS A 52 -17.56 -24.59 11.42
N ASN A 53 -17.63 -24.12 12.68
CA ASN A 53 -17.00 -24.74 13.85
C ASN A 53 -15.56 -25.23 13.57
N ALA A 54 -14.76 -24.43 12.85
CA ALA A 54 -13.46 -24.81 12.32
C ALA A 54 -12.33 -24.01 13.02
N PRO A 55 -11.22 -24.65 13.43
CA PRO A 55 -10.17 -24.00 14.20
C PRO A 55 -9.26 -23.06 13.38
N PHE A 56 -9.31 -23.15 12.04
CA PHE A 56 -8.47 -22.37 11.13
C PHE A 56 -9.29 -21.71 10.03
N GLY A 57 -9.03 -20.43 9.80
CA GLY A 57 -9.55 -19.66 8.68
C GLY A 57 -8.40 -19.07 7.87
N MET A 58 -8.55 -19.01 6.56
CA MET A 58 -7.61 -18.36 5.66
C MET A 58 -8.35 -17.58 4.58
N MET A 59 -7.88 -16.38 4.27
CA MET A 59 -8.26 -15.65 3.06
C MET A 59 -7.03 -15.51 2.18
N THR A 60 -7.18 -15.77 0.88
CA THR A 60 -6.10 -15.74 -0.10
C THR A 60 -6.38 -14.67 -1.15
N GLN A 61 -5.41 -13.80 -1.41
CA GLN A 61 -5.39 -12.88 -2.54
C GLN A 61 -4.60 -13.53 -3.69
N LEU A 62 -5.24 -13.71 -4.84
CA LEU A 62 -4.62 -14.34 -6.02
C LEU A 62 -4.18 -13.33 -7.10
N HIS A 63 -4.58 -12.06 -6.97
CA HIS A 63 -4.14 -10.95 -7.82
C HIS A 63 -3.64 -9.79 -6.96
N GLY A 64 -2.58 -9.10 -7.37
CA GLY A 64 -1.83 -8.14 -6.54
C GLY A 64 -2.63 -6.98 -5.92
N ASP A 65 -3.81 -6.65 -6.45
CA ASP A 65 -4.72 -5.65 -5.90
C ASP A 65 -6.10 -6.24 -5.55
N LEU A 66 -6.50 -6.16 -4.28
CA LEU A 66 -7.88 -6.41 -3.83
C LEU A 66 -8.81 -5.20 -4.00
N GLY A 67 -8.37 -4.11 -4.64
CA GLY A 67 -9.19 -2.91 -4.82
C GLY A 67 -8.59 -1.73 -5.60
N LEU A 68 -7.27 -1.62 -5.71
CA LEU A 68 -6.64 -0.47 -6.36
C LEU A 68 -6.52 -0.62 -7.89
N GLN A 69 -6.42 0.53 -8.58
CA GLN A 69 -6.37 0.60 -10.05
C GLN A 69 -4.94 0.70 -10.58
N HIS A 70 -4.24 -0.43 -10.72
CA HIS A 70 -3.27 -0.61 -11.80
C HIS A 70 -3.37 -2.00 -12.47
N PRO A 71 -4.47 -2.27 -13.22
CA PRO A 71 -4.40 -3.29 -14.26
C PRO A 71 -3.34 -2.86 -15.31
N PHE A 72 -2.78 -3.83 -16.02
CA PHE A 72 -1.71 -3.64 -17.01
C PHE A 72 -0.34 -3.26 -16.43
N VAL A 73 0.22 -4.14 -15.58
CA VAL A 73 1.53 -4.78 -15.82
C VAL A 73 1.73 -5.91 -14.80
N SER A 74 1.33 -7.13 -15.17
CA SER A 74 1.96 -8.33 -14.62
C SER A 74 3.21 -8.60 -15.45
N VAL A 75 4.28 -7.83 -15.18
CA VAL A 75 5.62 -8.25 -15.57
C VAL A 75 6.21 -8.96 -14.37
N VAL A 76 6.57 -10.22 -14.56
CA VAL A 76 7.39 -10.99 -13.63
C VAL A 76 8.81 -10.41 -13.63
N ASN A 77 8.96 -9.23 -13.03
CA ASN A 77 10.18 -8.41 -13.04
C ASN A 77 11.08 -8.74 -11.83
N GLY A 78 11.39 -10.02 -11.66
CA GLY A 78 12.48 -10.50 -10.79
C GLY A 78 12.41 -10.15 -9.30
N ARG A 79 11.26 -9.69 -8.78
CA ARG A 79 11.07 -9.33 -7.36
C ARG A 79 9.69 -9.74 -6.86
N GLY A 80 9.68 -10.72 -5.94
CA GLY A 80 8.57 -11.00 -5.02
C GLY A 80 7.30 -11.60 -5.63
N ASP A 81 6.79 -12.65 -5.00
CA ASP A 81 5.40 -13.04 -5.19
C ASP A 81 4.50 -11.98 -4.52
N VAL A 82 3.58 -11.38 -5.28
CA VAL A 82 2.67 -10.32 -4.80
C VAL A 82 1.40 -10.90 -4.16
N ARG A 83 1.21 -12.22 -4.21
CA ARG A 83 0.06 -12.91 -3.63
C ARG A 83 0.17 -12.97 -2.11
N ASN A 84 -0.94 -12.77 -1.42
CA ASN A 84 -1.00 -12.73 0.04
C ASN A 84 -1.98 -13.74 0.59
N GLN A 85 -1.70 -14.24 1.78
CA GLN A 85 -2.62 -15.05 2.57
C GLN A 85 -2.72 -14.47 3.97
N TRP A 86 -3.94 -14.26 4.45
CA TRP A 86 -4.22 -13.88 5.83
C TRP A 86 -4.79 -15.08 6.56
N TRP A 87 -4.12 -15.46 7.64
CA TRP A 87 -4.42 -16.63 8.46
C TRP A 87 -5.02 -16.22 9.80
N ARG A 88 -5.99 -17.02 10.26
CA ARG A 88 -6.65 -16.90 11.56
C ARG A 88 -6.64 -18.25 12.26
N PHE A 89 -5.89 -18.36 13.34
CA PHE A 89 -5.85 -19.54 14.21
C PHE A 89 -6.78 -19.34 15.42
N ALA A 90 -7.39 -20.41 15.94
CA ALA A 90 -8.16 -20.37 17.18
C ALA A 90 -7.35 -19.72 18.33
N GLY A 91 -7.96 -18.78 19.05
CA GLY A 91 -7.33 -18.08 20.19
C GLY A 91 -6.35 -16.95 19.85
N GLN A 92 -6.02 -16.72 18.56
CA GLN A 92 -5.25 -15.55 18.11
C GLN A 92 -6.07 -14.24 18.28
N ASN A 93 -5.39 -13.09 18.30
CA ASN A 93 -6.00 -11.77 18.04
C ASN A 93 -5.51 -11.26 16.68
N GLY A 94 -6.42 -10.72 15.85
CA GLY A 94 -6.11 -10.30 14.48
C GLY A 94 -5.82 -11.46 13.52
N VAL A 95 -5.12 -11.15 12.44
CA VAL A 95 -4.67 -12.09 11.38
C VAL A 95 -3.15 -12.15 11.31
N SER A 96 -2.61 -13.11 10.57
CA SER A 96 -1.17 -13.18 10.26
C SER A 96 -0.95 -13.40 8.76
N ARG A 97 0.02 -12.70 8.17
CA ARG A 97 0.25 -12.67 6.72
C ARG A 97 1.33 -13.67 6.30
N SER A 98 1.13 -14.37 5.18
CA SER A 98 2.13 -15.23 4.54
C SER A 98 1.89 -15.42 3.04
N ALA A 99 2.76 -16.19 2.38
CA ALA A 99 2.68 -16.54 0.96
C ALA A 99 3.10 -18.01 0.74
N VAL A 100 2.38 -18.96 1.35
CA VAL A 100 2.75 -20.39 1.42
C VAL A 100 1.71 -21.24 0.68
N ASP A 101 2.14 -22.06 -0.30
CA ASP A 101 1.32 -22.97 -1.11
C ASP A 101 -0.11 -22.49 -1.52
N PHE A 102 -0.22 -21.92 -2.72
CA PHE A 102 -1.50 -21.45 -3.28
C PHE A 102 -2.28 -22.52 -4.06
N SER A 103 -1.75 -23.74 -4.20
CA SER A 103 -2.25 -24.76 -5.15
C SER A 103 -3.73 -25.15 -4.93
N LEU A 104 -4.12 -25.31 -3.68
CA LEU A 104 -5.50 -25.60 -3.26
C LEU A 104 -6.47 -24.47 -3.60
N CYS A 105 -6.04 -23.22 -3.40
CA CYS A 105 -6.86 -22.03 -3.62
C CYS A 105 -7.06 -21.75 -5.11
N GLU A 106 -5.99 -21.89 -5.91
CA GLU A 106 -6.08 -21.82 -7.37
C GLU A 106 -6.99 -22.92 -7.95
N ALA A 107 -6.91 -24.14 -7.42
CA ALA A 107 -7.79 -25.24 -7.82
C ALA A 107 -9.26 -25.00 -7.43
N ALA A 108 -9.52 -24.35 -6.30
CA ALA A 108 -10.87 -23.95 -5.90
C ALA A 108 -11.43 -22.89 -6.86
N VAL A 109 -10.65 -21.84 -7.20
CA VAL A 109 -11.06 -20.80 -8.16
C VAL A 109 -11.42 -21.36 -9.53
N ARG A 110 -10.68 -22.37 -10.03
CA ARG A 110 -10.98 -23.03 -11.32
C ARG A 110 -12.35 -23.71 -11.37
N ARG A 111 -13.06 -23.86 -10.24
CA ARG A 111 -14.44 -24.39 -10.17
C ARG A 111 -15.53 -23.31 -10.21
N GLY A 112 -15.18 -22.03 -10.40
CA GLY A 112 -16.11 -20.91 -10.44
C GLY A 112 -16.68 -20.60 -9.05
N ARG A 113 -17.98 -20.26 -8.94
CA ARG A 113 -18.62 -19.95 -7.63
C ARG A 113 -18.90 -21.17 -6.74
N ASN A 114 -18.48 -22.37 -7.16
CA ASN A 114 -18.75 -23.61 -6.43
C ASN A 114 -17.82 -23.79 -5.23
N LEU A 115 -18.39 -24.17 -4.08
CA LEU A 115 -17.64 -24.62 -2.92
C LEU A 115 -16.72 -25.80 -3.31
N THR A 116 -15.44 -25.71 -2.94
CA THR A 116 -14.53 -26.85 -2.96
C THR A 116 -14.41 -27.39 -1.54
N GLU A 117 -14.85 -28.62 -1.34
CA GLU A 117 -14.73 -29.34 -0.07
C GLU A 117 -13.86 -30.59 -0.27
N ILE A 118 -12.92 -30.79 0.65
CA ILE A 118 -12.04 -31.96 0.72
C ILE A 118 -12.11 -32.46 2.16
N SER A 119 -12.78 -33.59 2.36
CA SER A 119 -13.10 -34.14 3.68
C SER A 119 -11.88 -34.74 4.40
N ASP A 120 -10.97 -35.32 3.61
CA ASP A 120 -9.65 -35.77 4.03
C ASP A 120 -8.60 -35.38 2.99
N LEU A 121 -7.86 -34.30 3.28
CA LEU A 121 -6.83 -33.76 2.41
C LEU A 121 -5.66 -34.73 2.21
N GLN A 122 -5.31 -35.52 3.23
CA GLN A 122 -4.18 -36.44 3.19
C GLN A 122 -4.42 -37.63 2.23
N SER A 123 -5.67 -38.03 2.03
CA SER A 123 -6.06 -39.08 1.09
C SER A 123 -6.56 -38.56 -0.27
N ASP A 124 -6.65 -37.25 -0.47
CA ASP A 124 -6.96 -36.67 -1.78
C ASP A 124 -5.79 -36.85 -2.76
N LEU A 125 -6.01 -37.61 -3.84
CA LEU A 125 -5.00 -37.95 -4.85
C LEU A 125 -4.34 -36.73 -5.51
N ARG A 126 -4.94 -35.54 -5.43
CA ARG A 126 -4.45 -34.30 -6.05
C ARG A 126 -3.65 -33.42 -5.08
N PHE A 127 -3.95 -33.49 -3.78
CA PHE A 127 -3.48 -32.52 -2.78
C PHE A 127 -2.90 -33.14 -1.51
N GLY A 128 -2.89 -34.47 -1.36
CA GLY A 128 -2.30 -35.15 -0.19
C GLY A 128 -0.80 -34.97 0.00
N GLN A 129 -0.10 -34.37 -0.98
CA GLN A 129 1.30 -33.97 -0.90
C GLN A 129 1.51 -32.45 -0.82
N SER A 130 0.43 -31.66 -0.68
CA SER A 130 0.51 -30.19 -0.47
C SER A 130 1.23 -29.86 0.84
N GLU A 131 1.74 -28.63 0.96
CA GLU A 131 2.42 -28.21 2.20
C GLU A 131 1.44 -28.17 3.37
N LEU A 132 0.18 -27.81 3.12
CA LEU A 132 -0.88 -27.81 4.13
C LEU A 132 -1.22 -29.21 4.66
N ALA A 133 -1.10 -30.26 3.84
CA ALA A 133 -1.32 -31.64 4.26
C ALA A 133 -0.09 -32.22 5.00
N THR A 134 1.10 -31.98 4.46
CA THR A 134 2.34 -32.66 4.86
C THR A 134 3.08 -31.97 6.00
N SER A 135 2.99 -30.64 6.09
CA SER A 135 3.66 -29.82 7.10
C SER A 135 2.66 -29.26 8.12
N MET A 136 3.16 -28.71 9.24
CA MET A 136 2.31 -28.01 10.21
C MET A 136 1.51 -26.89 9.52
N PRO A 137 0.18 -26.83 9.69
CA PRO A 137 -0.59 -27.40 10.81
C PRO A 137 -1.12 -28.83 10.62
N HIS A 138 -0.76 -29.57 9.57
CA HIS A 138 -1.29 -30.90 9.21
C HIS A 138 -2.80 -30.87 8.98
N VAL A 139 -3.22 -30.11 7.97
CA VAL A 139 -4.61 -29.98 7.56
C VAL A 139 -5.14 -31.34 7.08
N ARG A 140 -6.27 -31.76 7.65
CA ARG A 140 -7.04 -32.93 7.22
C ARG A 140 -8.34 -32.54 6.55
N PHE A 141 -8.99 -31.44 6.92
CA PHE A 141 -10.17 -30.95 6.23
C PHE A 141 -9.93 -29.56 5.65
N TYR A 142 -10.40 -29.34 4.43
CA TYR A 142 -10.32 -28.06 3.73
C TYR A 142 -11.65 -27.78 3.03
N ALA A 143 -12.24 -26.61 3.28
CA ALA A 143 -13.36 -26.10 2.49
C ALA A 143 -13.09 -24.65 2.07
N ALA A 144 -13.32 -24.34 0.79
CA ALA A 144 -13.04 -23.04 0.21
C ALA A 144 -14.15 -22.57 -0.73
N VAL A 145 -14.50 -21.29 -0.61
CA VAL A 145 -15.38 -20.58 -1.55
C VAL A 145 -14.54 -19.56 -2.31
N PRO A 146 -14.48 -19.62 -3.65
CA PRO A 146 -13.86 -18.60 -4.47
C PRO A 146 -14.56 -17.24 -4.31
N LEU A 147 -13.76 -16.19 -4.19
CA LEU A 147 -14.18 -14.79 -4.14
C LEU A 147 -14.00 -14.21 -5.55
N LEU A 148 -15.10 -13.88 -6.21
CA LEU A 148 -15.12 -13.37 -7.58
C LEU A 148 -15.71 -11.95 -7.65
N ALA A 149 -15.07 -11.08 -8.42
CA ALA A 149 -15.61 -9.78 -8.81
C ALA A 149 -16.84 -9.93 -9.73
N GLU A 150 -17.59 -8.83 -9.95
CA GLU A 150 -18.79 -8.85 -10.79
C GLU A 150 -18.51 -9.26 -12.24
N ASN A 151 -17.33 -8.95 -12.76
CA ASN A 151 -16.89 -9.33 -14.10
C ASN A 151 -16.40 -10.80 -14.21
N GLY A 152 -16.39 -11.55 -13.10
CA GLY A 152 -15.93 -12.94 -13.04
C GLY A 152 -14.45 -13.11 -12.68
N ASP A 153 -13.68 -12.04 -12.53
CA ASP A 153 -12.26 -12.12 -12.14
C ASP A 153 -12.11 -12.67 -10.71
N ALA A 154 -11.11 -13.53 -10.51
CA ALA A 154 -10.85 -14.15 -9.22
C ALA A 154 -10.07 -13.22 -8.29
N LEU A 155 -10.76 -12.65 -7.31
CA LEU A 155 -10.13 -11.87 -6.24
C LEU A 155 -9.31 -12.79 -5.32
N GLY A 156 -9.83 -13.98 -5.04
CA GLY A 156 -9.25 -14.83 -4.01
C GLY A 156 -10.08 -16.06 -3.63
N THR A 157 -9.83 -16.56 -2.43
CA THR A 157 -10.64 -17.62 -1.78
C THR A 157 -10.84 -17.32 -0.29
N LEU A 158 -12.03 -17.59 0.23
CA LEU A 158 -12.32 -17.69 1.66
C LEU A 158 -12.34 -19.16 2.06
N CYS A 159 -11.47 -19.56 2.98
CA CYS A 159 -11.20 -20.95 3.34
C CYS A 159 -11.37 -21.19 4.85
N VAL A 160 -11.89 -22.37 5.20
CA VAL A 160 -11.86 -22.91 6.56
C VAL A 160 -11.19 -24.28 6.54
N MET A 161 -10.45 -24.61 7.61
CA MET A 161 -9.67 -25.84 7.69
C MET A 161 -9.68 -26.45 9.09
N ASP A 162 -9.38 -27.74 9.17
CA ASP A 162 -9.31 -28.51 10.42
C ASP A 162 -8.17 -29.55 10.36
N ARG A 163 -7.66 -29.95 11.53
CA ARG A 163 -6.71 -31.06 11.72
C ARG A 163 -7.39 -32.43 11.75
N THR A 164 -8.72 -32.44 11.78
CA THR A 164 -9.54 -33.66 11.80
C THR A 164 -10.24 -33.88 10.47
N VAL A 165 -10.47 -35.15 10.12
CA VAL A 165 -11.30 -35.53 8.96
C VAL A 165 -12.75 -35.22 9.28
N ARG A 166 -13.42 -34.45 8.43
CA ARG A 166 -14.82 -34.04 8.62
C ARG A 166 -15.47 -33.61 7.30
N THR A 167 -16.77 -33.41 7.34
CA THR A 167 -17.55 -32.76 6.28
C THR A 167 -18.28 -31.57 6.86
N LEU A 168 -18.67 -30.62 6.00
CA LEU A 168 -19.61 -29.59 6.39
C LEU A 168 -21.03 -30.15 6.44
N SER A 169 -21.88 -29.58 7.29
CA SER A 169 -23.33 -29.67 7.21
C SER A 169 -23.88 -28.73 6.12
N ALA A 170 -25.15 -28.88 5.74
CA ALA A 170 -25.79 -27.98 4.79
C ALA A 170 -25.79 -26.51 5.27
N ALA A 171 -25.98 -26.30 6.59
CA ALA A 171 -25.98 -24.98 7.20
C ALA A 171 -24.59 -24.32 7.20
N GLU A 172 -23.53 -25.08 7.50
CA GLU A 172 -22.15 -24.57 7.45
C GLU A 172 -21.74 -24.19 6.01
N ARG A 173 -22.11 -25.00 5.01
CA ARG A 173 -21.86 -24.68 3.58
C ARG A 173 -22.54 -23.38 3.16
N ASP A 174 -23.83 -23.25 3.43
CA ASP A 174 -24.61 -22.04 3.11
C ASP A 174 -24.07 -20.81 3.86
N GLY A 175 -23.73 -20.97 5.14
CA GLY A 175 -23.10 -19.93 5.96
C GLY A 175 -21.79 -19.44 5.37
N LEU A 176 -20.85 -20.34 5.06
CA LEU A 176 -19.57 -19.99 4.44
C LEU A 176 -19.75 -19.28 3.08
N GLN A 177 -20.69 -19.75 2.26
CA GLN A 177 -20.95 -19.14 0.95
C GLN A 177 -21.68 -17.78 1.06
N LYS A 178 -22.48 -17.56 2.11
CA LYS A 178 -23.04 -16.24 2.45
C LYS A 178 -21.95 -15.27 2.90
N LEU A 179 -21.02 -15.70 3.74
CA LEU A 179 -19.89 -14.88 4.19
C LEU A 179 -18.97 -14.49 3.03
N ALA A 180 -18.69 -15.42 2.11
CA ALA A 180 -17.94 -15.14 0.89
C ALA A 180 -18.60 -14.04 0.04
N ARG A 181 -19.92 -14.13 -0.20
CA ARG A 181 -20.68 -13.08 -0.92
C ARG A 181 -20.69 -11.73 -0.20
N GLN A 182 -20.73 -11.72 1.14
CA GLN A 182 -20.62 -10.47 1.91
C GLN A 182 -19.23 -9.85 1.79
N LEU A 183 -18.17 -10.66 1.76
CA LEU A 183 -16.80 -10.20 1.56
C LEU A 183 -16.56 -9.66 0.14
N GLU A 184 -17.10 -10.34 -0.89
CA GLU A 184 -17.13 -9.82 -2.28
C GLU A 184 -17.79 -8.42 -2.35
N ALA A 185 -18.96 -8.25 -1.72
CA ALA A 185 -19.67 -6.98 -1.68
C ALA A 185 -18.91 -5.87 -0.92
N GLN A 186 -18.17 -6.21 0.14
CA GLN A 186 -17.31 -5.25 0.84
C GLN A 186 -16.14 -4.79 -0.04
N PHE A 187 -15.51 -5.68 -0.80
CA PHE A 187 -14.46 -5.31 -1.74
C PHE A 187 -14.98 -4.39 -2.87
N GLU A 188 -16.11 -4.72 -3.51
CA GLU A 188 -16.67 -3.86 -4.57
C GLU A 188 -17.18 -2.51 -4.04
N SER A 189 -17.74 -2.47 -2.82
CA SER A 189 -18.11 -1.22 -2.14
C SER A 189 -16.89 -0.32 -1.90
N ARG A 190 -15.80 -0.88 -1.34
CA ARG A 190 -14.53 -0.17 -1.12
C ARG A 190 -13.90 0.31 -2.43
N ARG A 191 -13.88 -0.55 -3.45
CA ARG A 191 -13.40 -0.21 -4.80
C ARG A 191 -14.22 0.92 -5.42
N THR A 192 -15.54 0.94 -5.21
CA THR A 192 -16.42 2.00 -5.70
C THR A 192 -16.21 3.32 -4.95
N MET A 193 -16.07 3.26 -3.63
CA MET A 193 -15.71 4.42 -2.80
C MET A 193 -14.36 5.01 -3.23
N GLN A 194 -13.33 4.17 -3.41
CA GLN A 194 -12.03 4.59 -3.93
C GLN A 194 -12.12 5.18 -5.34
N LYS A 195 -12.93 4.61 -6.25
CA LYS A 195 -13.18 5.19 -7.58
C LYS A 195 -13.83 6.59 -7.50
N LEU A 196 -14.76 6.79 -6.56
CA LEU A 196 -15.42 8.09 -6.33
C LEU A 196 -14.45 9.12 -5.73
N GLU A 197 -13.68 8.74 -4.71
CA GLU A 197 -12.59 9.56 -4.15
C GLU A 197 -11.60 9.96 -5.25
N GLN A 198 -11.19 9.00 -6.08
CA GLN A 198 -10.36 9.18 -7.28
C GLN A 198 -11.01 10.02 -8.41
N GLN A 199 -12.33 10.25 -8.39
CA GLN A 199 -12.98 11.17 -9.33
C GLN A 199 -12.91 12.63 -8.85
N THR A 200 -12.51 12.86 -7.60
CA THR A 200 -12.19 14.21 -7.11
C THR A 200 -10.83 14.63 -7.65
N LEU A 201 -10.79 15.74 -8.40
CA LEU A 201 -9.57 16.30 -8.97
C LEU A 201 -9.00 17.50 -8.17
N THR A 202 -9.65 17.84 -7.06
CA THR A 202 -9.26 18.93 -6.15
C THR A 202 -8.80 18.38 -4.81
N ASP A 203 -7.85 19.05 -4.17
CA ASP A 203 -7.50 18.84 -2.77
C ASP A 203 -8.58 19.45 -1.86
N SER A 204 -9.01 18.72 -0.83
CA SER A 204 -10.14 19.13 0.02
C SER A 204 -9.82 20.25 1.00
N LEU A 205 -8.54 20.44 1.35
CA LEU A 205 -8.08 21.53 2.23
C LEU A 205 -7.85 22.81 1.43
N THR A 206 -7.08 22.70 0.34
CA THR A 206 -6.51 23.86 -0.37
C THR A 206 -7.29 24.25 -1.64
N ALA A 207 -8.28 23.45 -2.07
CA ALA A 207 -9.15 23.66 -3.24
C ALA A 207 -8.44 23.80 -4.61
N ILE A 208 -7.11 23.67 -4.67
CA ILE A 208 -6.31 23.54 -5.91
C ILE A 208 -6.35 22.08 -6.41
N GLY A 209 -5.60 21.75 -7.46
CA GLY A 209 -5.48 20.36 -7.91
C GLY A 209 -4.93 19.45 -6.81
N ASN A 210 -5.33 18.18 -6.79
CA ASN A 210 -4.61 17.16 -6.00
C ASN A 210 -3.55 16.46 -6.86
N ARG A 211 -2.73 15.61 -6.25
CA ARG A 211 -1.69 14.80 -6.92
C ARG A 211 -2.22 14.05 -8.16
N ARG A 212 -3.42 13.48 -8.10
CA ARG A 212 -4.01 12.76 -9.25
C ARG A 212 -4.31 13.70 -10.43
N ASN A 213 -4.84 14.88 -10.16
CA ASN A 213 -5.07 15.90 -11.19
C ASN A 213 -3.74 16.41 -11.77
N PHE A 214 -2.70 16.54 -10.94
CA PHE A 214 -1.34 16.79 -11.43
C PHE A 214 -0.83 15.69 -12.36
N ASP A 215 -0.93 14.42 -11.98
CA ASP A 215 -0.46 13.30 -12.81
C ASP A 215 -1.20 13.21 -14.15
N LEU A 216 -2.51 13.49 -14.18
CA LEU A 216 -3.29 13.58 -15.41
C LEU A 216 -2.85 14.78 -16.27
N ARG A 217 -2.78 15.97 -15.67
CA ARG A 217 -2.45 17.21 -16.39
C ARG A 217 -1.02 17.20 -16.91
N LEU A 218 -0.08 16.58 -16.21
CA LEU A 218 1.31 16.42 -16.65
C LEU A 218 1.39 15.55 -17.91
N ARG A 219 0.62 14.46 -18.00
CA ARG A 219 0.55 13.61 -19.21
C ARG A 219 -0.07 14.34 -20.40
N GLU A 220 -1.10 15.14 -20.18
CA GLU A 220 -1.72 15.97 -21.21
C GLU A 220 -0.75 17.02 -21.75
N GLU A 221 -0.06 17.74 -20.85
CA GLU A 221 0.88 18.79 -21.24
C GLU A 221 2.20 18.24 -21.79
N TRP A 222 2.63 17.04 -21.37
CA TRP A 222 3.69 16.29 -22.04
C TRP A 222 3.34 15.96 -23.50
N THR A 223 2.11 15.52 -23.74
CA THR A 223 1.62 15.26 -25.10
C THR A 223 1.54 16.55 -25.93
N ARG A 224 1.15 17.67 -25.29
CA ARG A 224 1.14 19.01 -25.93
C ARG A 224 2.56 19.49 -26.27
N HIS A 225 3.50 19.35 -25.33
CA HIS A 225 4.92 19.69 -25.45
C HIS A 225 5.53 19.07 -26.71
N LEU A 226 5.42 17.75 -26.83
CA LEU A 226 5.94 17.00 -27.99
C LEU A 226 5.28 17.44 -29.31
N ARG A 227 3.94 17.58 -29.33
CA ARG A 227 3.19 17.96 -30.54
C ARG A 227 3.50 19.38 -31.01
N ASN A 228 3.67 20.32 -30.07
CA ASN A 228 3.82 21.73 -30.37
C ASN A 228 5.28 22.17 -30.54
N ALA A 229 6.25 21.28 -30.22
CA ALA A 229 7.68 21.59 -30.16
C ALA A 229 8.01 22.84 -29.31
N ARG A 230 7.39 22.92 -28.12
CA ARG A 230 7.57 24.02 -27.14
C ARG A 230 8.08 23.46 -25.83
N PRO A 231 8.97 24.17 -25.09
CA PRO A 231 9.51 23.66 -23.84
C PRO A 231 8.42 23.50 -22.76
N LEU A 232 8.64 22.56 -21.84
CA LEU A 232 7.76 22.30 -20.71
C LEU A 232 8.61 22.34 -19.43
N SER A 233 8.23 23.20 -18.50
CA SER A 233 8.87 23.27 -17.19
C SER A 233 7.92 22.82 -16.08
N MET A 234 8.49 22.42 -14.97
CA MET A 234 7.75 22.20 -13.74
C MET A 234 8.54 22.66 -12.51
N LEU A 235 7.81 22.99 -11.45
CA LEU A 235 8.38 23.32 -10.14
C LEU A 235 7.83 22.35 -9.08
N MET A 236 8.72 21.87 -8.22
CA MET A 236 8.37 21.21 -6.96
C MET A 236 8.60 22.21 -5.83
N VAL A 237 7.64 22.37 -4.93
CA VAL A 237 7.68 23.34 -3.82
C VAL A 237 7.38 22.60 -2.53
N ASP A 238 8.14 22.90 -1.49
CA ASP A 238 8.04 22.28 -0.19
C ASP A 238 8.14 23.35 0.90
N VAL A 239 7.38 23.21 1.99
CA VAL A 239 7.38 24.14 3.12
C VAL A 239 8.50 23.78 4.10
N ASP A 240 9.51 24.64 4.20
CA ASP A 240 10.65 24.41 5.07
C ASP A 240 10.18 24.36 6.55
N TYR A 241 10.59 23.30 7.26
CA TYR A 241 10.29 23.05 8.68
C TYR A 241 8.79 22.90 9.05
N PHE A 242 7.88 22.60 8.11
CA PHE A 242 6.43 22.48 8.38
C PHE A 242 6.04 21.56 9.55
N LYS A 243 6.77 20.44 9.74
CA LYS A 243 6.55 19.58 10.92
C LYS A 243 6.76 20.34 12.24
N GLN A 244 7.82 21.13 12.37
CA GLN A 244 8.11 21.90 13.59
C GLN A 244 7.06 22.99 13.83
N TYR A 245 6.54 23.58 12.76
CA TYR A 245 5.41 24.51 12.82
C TYR A 245 4.16 23.81 13.40
N ASN A 246 3.80 22.61 12.91
CA ASN A 246 2.70 21.83 13.47
C ASN A 246 2.95 21.41 14.93
N ASP A 247 4.17 20.97 15.26
CA ASP A 247 4.54 20.57 16.63
C ASP A 247 4.45 21.76 17.62
N THR A 248 4.62 23.00 17.13
CA THR A 248 4.58 24.24 17.94
C THR A 248 3.18 24.88 18.02
N TYR A 249 2.44 24.94 16.90
CA TYR A 249 1.16 25.69 16.79
C TYR A 249 -0.06 24.78 16.60
N GLY A 250 0.14 23.48 16.45
CA GLY A 250 -0.91 22.48 16.22
C GLY A 250 -1.35 22.35 14.77
N HIS A 251 -1.86 21.17 14.40
CA HIS A 251 -2.34 20.87 13.04
C HIS A 251 -3.34 21.90 12.46
N PRO A 252 -4.31 22.46 13.22
CA PRO A 252 -5.21 23.48 12.67
C PRO A 252 -4.49 24.75 12.16
N ALA A 253 -3.35 25.11 12.77
CA ALA A 253 -2.53 26.23 12.30
C ALA A 253 -1.76 25.87 11.02
N GLY A 254 -1.29 24.63 10.90
CA GLY A 254 -0.68 24.11 9.67
C GLY A 254 -1.66 24.03 8.51
N ASP A 255 -2.90 23.59 8.76
CA ASP A 255 -3.95 23.55 7.75
C ASP A 255 -4.32 24.95 7.23
N ALA A 256 -4.39 25.94 8.13
CA ALA A 256 -4.57 27.34 7.77
C ALA A 256 -3.38 27.90 6.95
N LEU A 257 -2.14 27.58 7.34
CA LEU A 257 -0.92 27.92 6.59
C LEU A 257 -0.98 27.35 5.17
N LEU A 258 -1.26 26.06 5.00
CA LEU A 258 -1.30 25.41 3.68
C LEU A 258 -2.41 25.99 2.79
N THR A 259 -3.57 26.30 3.37
CA THR A 259 -4.69 26.94 2.67
C THR A 259 -4.30 28.33 2.18
N GLN A 260 -3.65 29.15 3.03
CA GLN A 260 -3.15 30.47 2.67
C GLN A 260 -2.02 30.38 1.63
N LEU A 261 -1.10 29.43 1.78
CA LEU A 261 0.01 29.20 0.85
C LEU A 261 -0.50 28.82 -0.54
N ALA A 262 -1.52 27.97 -0.66
CA ALA A 262 -2.11 27.63 -1.96
C ALA A 262 -2.61 28.87 -2.74
N LEU A 263 -3.23 29.85 -2.06
CA LEU A 263 -3.64 31.12 -2.65
C LEU A 263 -2.44 31.96 -3.10
N VAL A 264 -1.39 32.02 -2.27
CA VAL A 264 -0.15 32.75 -2.55
C VAL A 264 0.58 32.15 -3.76
N LEU A 265 0.72 30.82 -3.79
CA LEU A 265 1.32 30.07 -4.90
C LEU A 265 0.52 30.20 -6.20
N ARG A 266 -0.81 30.40 -6.14
CA ARG A 266 -1.65 30.62 -7.32
C ARG A 266 -1.50 32.02 -7.91
N SER A 267 -1.19 33.04 -7.09
CA SER A 267 -1.19 34.44 -7.51
C SER A 267 -0.20 34.86 -8.62
N PRO A 268 1.03 34.31 -8.75
CA PRO A 268 1.96 34.67 -9.83
C PRO A 268 1.79 33.83 -11.11
N LEU A 269 0.76 32.98 -11.20
CA LEU A 269 0.58 31.99 -12.26
C LEU A 269 -0.38 32.47 -13.36
N ARG A 270 -0.13 32.01 -14.58
CA ARG A 270 -0.98 32.25 -15.75
C ARG A 270 -2.16 31.27 -15.76
N ALA A 271 -3.16 31.54 -16.62
CA ALA A 271 -4.29 30.62 -16.83
C ALA A 271 -3.88 29.27 -17.45
N SER A 272 -2.76 29.22 -18.19
CA SER A 272 -2.13 28.00 -18.71
C SER A 272 -1.53 27.12 -17.62
N ASP A 273 -1.11 27.73 -16.52
CA ASP A 273 -0.26 27.12 -15.52
C ASP A 273 -1.12 26.34 -14.53
N PHE A 274 -0.68 25.14 -14.20
CA PHE A 274 -1.38 24.25 -13.29
C PHE A 274 -0.68 24.20 -11.94
N LEU A 275 -1.46 24.19 -10.86
CA LEU A 275 -0.99 24.12 -9.47
C LEU A 275 -1.76 23.03 -8.74
N ALA A 276 -1.04 22.16 -8.05
CA ALA A 276 -1.61 21.12 -7.21
C ALA A 276 -0.87 20.97 -5.88
N ARG A 277 -1.57 20.48 -4.88
CA ARG A 277 -0.99 19.87 -3.68
C ARG A 277 -0.58 18.44 -4.03
N TYR A 278 0.71 18.16 -3.95
CA TYR A 278 1.31 16.88 -4.37
C TYR A 278 1.53 15.94 -3.18
N GLY A 279 1.87 16.49 -2.01
CA GLY A 279 2.10 15.78 -0.76
C GLY A 279 1.39 16.44 0.43
N GLY A 280 1.85 16.17 1.65
CA GLY A 280 1.29 16.80 2.85
C GLY A 280 1.53 18.31 2.87
N ASP A 281 2.79 18.69 2.69
CA ASP A 281 3.37 20.03 2.65
C ASP A 281 4.05 20.38 1.31
N GLU A 282 3.91 19.49 0.33
CA GLU A 282 4.47 19.62 -1.01
C GLU A 282 3.42 20.09 -2.03
N PHE A 283 3.82 21.01 -2.91
CA PHE A 283 3.04 21.51 -4.03
C PHE A 283 3.82 21.33 -5.34
N ALA A 284 3.11 21.03 -6.43
CA ALA A 284 3.70 20.86 -7.74
C ALA A 284 3.03 21.80 -8.76
N LEU A 285 3.85 22.38 -9.64
CA LEU A 285 3.41 23.30 -10.68
C LEU A 285 3.82 22.79 -12.06
N ILE A 286 2.92 22.87 -13.02
CA ILE A 286 3.20 22.59 -14.43
C ILE A 286 3.14 23.93 -15.18
N LEU A 287 4.19 24.23 -15.94
CA LEU A 287 4.37 25.47 -16.68
C LEU A 287 4.51 25.14 -18.19
N PRO A 288 3.40 25.04 -18.94
CA PRO A 288 3.43 24.83 -20.39
C PRO A 288 4.11 25.98 -21.12
N ASP A 289 4.66 25.68 -22.31
CA ASP A 289 5.30 26.64 -23.21
C ASP A 289 6.32 27.58 -22.52
N THR A 290 7.00 27.05 -21.49
CA THR A 290 7.92 27.79 -20.61
C THR A 290 9.29 27.11 -20.63
N ASP A 291 10.35 27.92 -20.71
CA ASP A 291 11.74 27.48 -20.68
C ASP A 291 12.35 27.63 -19.28
N GLU A 292 13.62 27.22 -19.12
CA GLU A 292 14.32 27.28 -17.85
C GLU A 292 14.34 28.70 -17.25
N ILE A 293 14.61 29.72 -18.08
CA ILE A 293 14.64 31.12 -17.66
C ILE A 293 13.26 31.56 -17.16
N GLY A 294 12.19 31.25 -17.90
CA GLY A 294 10.82 31.55 -17.51
C GLY A 294 10.40 30.83 -16.24
N ALA A 295 10.79 29.57 -16.07
CA ALA A 295 10.50 28.80 -14.86
C ALA A 295 11.23 29.35 -13.62
N MET A 296 12.48 29.81 -13.75
CA MET A 296 13.17 30.48 -12.64
C MET A 296 12.51 31.81 -12.29
N GLN A 297 12.04 32.59 -13.27
CA GLN A 297 11.26 33.80 -13.01
C GLN A 297 9.96 33.49 -12.26
N VAL A 298 9.26 32.39 -12.58
CA VAL A 298 8.07 31.95 -11.81
C VAL A 298 8.47 31.58 -10.38
N ALA A 299 9.54 30.81 -10.19
CA ALA A 299 10.03 30.41 -8.87
C ALA A 299 10.41 31.63 -8.00
N ASP A 300 11.05 32.66 -8.57
CA ASP A 300 11.40 33.87 -7.83
C ASP A 300 10.18 34.75 -7.54
N ARG A 301 9.19 34.83 -8.44
CA ARG A 301 7.90 35.46 -8.13
C ARG A 301 7.17 34.75 -6.99
N ILE A 302 7.23 33.41 -6.92
CA ILE A 302 6.69 32.62 -5.82
C ILE A 302 7.38 32.96 -4.50
N LYS A 303 8.72 32.92 -4.44
CA LYS A 303 9.47 33.30 -3.22
C LYS A 303 9.13 34.72 -2.74
N GLN A 304 9.05 35.67 -3.68
CA GLN A 304 8.67 37.05 -3.36
C GLN A 304 7.22 37.18 -2.88
N ALA A 305 6.30 36.36 -3.40
CA ALA A 305 4.92 36.34 -2.93
C ALA A 305 4.83 35.79 -1.50
N VAL A 306 5.50 34.67 -1.21
CA VAL A 306 5.57 34.06 0.14
C VAL A 306 6.18 35.04 1.17
N ALA A 307 7.28 35.71 0.82
CA ALA A 307 7.96 36.66 1.70
C ALA A 307 7.22 38.00 1.93
N ARG A 308 6.18 38.31 1.14
CA ARG A 308 5.35 39.52 1.33
C ARG A 308 4.12 39.29 2.20
N VAL A 309 3.79 38.04 2.46
CA VAL A 309 2.60 37.64 3.21
C VAL A 309 2.91 37.73 4.69
N LYS A 310 2.02 38.36 5.47
CA LYS A 310 2.07 38.26 6.92
C LYS A 310 1.44 36.95 7.34
N TRP A 311 2.27 36.03 7.82
CA TRP A 311 1.85 34.72 8.29
C TRP A 311 1.29 34.81 9.72
N PRO A 312 0.27 34.01 10.10
CA PRO A 312 -0.43 34.19 11.38
C PRO A 312 0.42 33.98 12.65
N HIS A 313 1.47 33.15 12.58
CA HIS A 313 2.26 32.73 13.75
C HIS A 313 3.75 33.05 13.63
N THR A 314 4.37 32.68 12.51
CA THR A 314 5.77 33.00 12.16
C THR A 314 5.88 33.06 10.64
N ASP A 315 6.83 33.85 10.14
CA ASP A 315 7.21 33.80 8.72
C ASP A 315 7.68 32.40 8.34
N ILE A 316 7.45 32.02 7.08
CA ILE A 316 7.77 30.69 6.54
C ILE A 316 8.72 30.82 5.35
N GLU A 317 9.59 29.82 5.18
CA GLU A 317 10.37 29.65 3.96
C GLU A 317 9.83 28.46 3.15
N VAL A 318 10.15 28.48 1.85
CA VAL A 318 9.86 27.39 0.93
C VAL A 318 11.13 27.00 0.17
N SER A 319 11.30 25.70 -0.02
CA SER A 319 12.30 25.11 -0.91
C SER A 319 11.65 24.85 -2.27
N LEU A 320 12.25 25.34 -3.36
CA LEU A 320 11.76 25.14 -4.72
C LEU A 320 12.78 24.40 -5.57
N GLY A 321 12.41 23.25 -6.12
CA GLY A 321 13.09 22.58 -7.23
C GLY A 321 12.46 22.95 -8.56
N ALA A 322 13.26 22.89 -9.63
CA ALA A 322 12.81 23.21 -10.97
C ALA A 322 13.47 22.27 -11.98
N ALA A 323 12.71 21.84 -12.97
CA ALA A 323 13.24 21.16 -14.15
C ALA A 323 12.51 21.62 -15.41
N THR A 324 13.19 21.53 -16.55
CA THR A 324 12.66 21.86 -17.87
C THR A 324 13.07 20.77 -18.83
N VAL A 325 12.17 20.42 -19.75
CA VAL A 325 12.46 19.56 -20.90
C VAL A 325 12.26 20.35 -22.19
N THR A 326 13.17 20.14 -23.14
CA THR A 326 13.05 20.58 -24.53
C THR A 326 12.67 19.41 -25.45
N PRO A 327 11.97 19.66 -26.58
CA PRO A 327 11.52 18.58 -27.47
C PRO A 327 12.64 17.72 -28.10
N SER A 328 13.89 18.17 -27.97
CA SER A 328 15.11 17.45 -28.40
C SER A 328 15.62 16.42 -27.39
N GLU A 329 15.13 16.42 -26.15
CA GLU A 329 15.57 15.50 -25.10
C GLU A 329 14.83 14.16 -25.17
N MET A 330 15.58 13.06 -25.15
CA MET A 330 15.02 11.70 -25.07
C MET A 330 14.80 11.30 -23.62
N CYS A 331 13.75 11.86 -23.00
CA CYS A 331 13.29 11.49 -21.66
C CYS A 331 11.76 11.34 -21.64
N ASP A 332 11.19 11.03 -20.47
CA ASP A 332 9.74 10.96 -20.26
C ASP A 332 9.29 11.92 -19.14
N PHE A 333 7.98 12.02 -18.92
CA PHE A 333 7.43 12.88 -17.86
C PHE A 333 7.82 12.43 -16.44
N HIS A 334 8.18 11.16 -16.25
CA HIS A 334 8.69 10.66 -14.97
C HIS A 334 10.11 11.18 -14.70
N ALA A 335 10.97 11.25 -15.72
CA ALA A 335 12.30 11.83 -15.61
C ALA A 335 12.24 13.34 -15.30
N LEU A 336 11.31 14.09 -15.92
CA LEU A 336 11.08 15.51 -15.62
C LEU A 336 10.65 15.73 -14.16
N LEU A 337 9.71 14.93 -13.66
CA LEU A 337 9.26 14.93 -12.26
C LEU A 337 10.42 14.62 -11.30
N ALA A 338 11.17 13.56 -11.56
CA ALA A 338 12.32 13.16 -10.74
C ALA A 338 13.44 14.22 -10.72
N ALA A 339 13.66 14.93 -11.83
CA ALA A 339 14.64 16.01 -11.90
C ALA A 339 14.22 17.23 -11.05
N ALA A 340 12.94 17.62 -11.11
CA ALA A 340 12.42 18.74 -10.32
C ALA A 340 12.41 18.42 -8.82
N ASP A 341 12.01 17.20 -8.45
CA ASP A 341 12.02 16.70 -7.08
C ASP A 341 13.44 16.66 -6.49
N LYS A 342 14.39 16.08 -7.23
CA LYS A 342 15.81 16.07 -6.85
C LYS A 342 16.35 17.49 -6.63
N ALA A 343 16.04 18.43 -7.51
CA ALA A 343 16.46 19.83 -7.37
C ALA A 343 15.83 20.53 -6.15
N MET A 344 14.64 20.12 -5.71
CA MET A 344 13.98 20.60 -4.49
C MET A 344 14.67 20.02 -3.25
N TYR A 345 14.88 18.70 -3.24
CA TYR A 345 15.55 17.97 -2.18
C TYR A 345 16.97 18.50 -1.90
N GLU A 346 17.77 18.75 -2.95
CA GLU A 346 19.13 19.31 -2.84
C GLU A 346 19.14 20.69 -2.20
N ARG A 347 18.15 21.54 -2.50
CA ARG A 347 18.01 22.89 -1.91
C ARG A 347 17.60 22.84 -0.45
N LYS A 348 16.61 22.00 -0.11
CA LYS A 348 16.14 21.77 1.27
C LYS A 348 17.27 21.27 2.18
N HIS A 349 18.07 20.32 1.72
CA HIS A 349 19.19 19.76 2.49
C HIS A 349 20.45 20.63 2.47
N GLY A 350 20.66 21.43 1.41
CA GLY A 350 21.72 22.44 1.35
C GLY A 350 21.57 23.53 2.41
N ARG A 351 20.34 24.02 2.63
CA ARG A 351 20.02 24.97 3.71
C ARG A 351 20.31 24.39 5.10
N ALA A 352 19.87 23.16 5.37
CA ALA A 352 20.05 22.53 6.67
C ALA A 352 21.52 22.47 7.14
N LYS A 353 22.46 22.29 6.20
CA LYS A 353 23.92 22.27 6.47
C LYS A 353 24.56 23.64 6.70
N ASN A 354 23.89 24.73 6.34
CA ASN A 354 24.40 26.10 6.52
C ASN A 354 23.82 26.79 7.76
N ASN A 355 22.78 26.21 8.38
CA ASN A 355 22.13 26.67 9.61
C ASN A 355 22.45 25.78 10.83
N SER A 356 23.50 24.95 10.73
CA SER A 356 24.07 24.15 11.83
C SER A 356 25.57 24.41 11.98
#